data_AF-A0A377DE16-F1
#
_entry.id   AF-A0A377DE16-F1
#
_cell.length_a   1.000
_cell.length_b   1.000
_cell.length_c   1.000
_cell.angle_alpha   90.00
_cell.angle_beta   90.00
_cell.angle_gamma   90.00
#
_symmetry.space_group_name_H-M   'P 1'
#
loop_
_entity.id
_entity.type
_entity.pdbx_description
1 polymer ?
#
loop_
_entity_poly.entity_id
_entity_poly.type
_entity_poly.pdbx_seq_one_letter_code
_entity_poly.pdbx_strand_id
1 'polypeptide(L)'
;MIDVATLTGACVIALGHHITGLMANHNPLAHELIAASEQSGDRAWRLPLGDEYQEQLESNFADMANIGGRPGGAITAGCFLSRFTRKYNWAHLDIAGTAWRSGKAKGATGRPVALLAQFLLNRAGFNGEE
;
A
#
# COMPACT_ATOMS: atom_id res chain seq x y z
N MET A 1 0.42 -4.39 11.94
CA MET A 1 -0.26 -3.10 11.70
C MET A 1 -0.41 -2.92 10.20
N ILE A 2 -1.57 -2.45 9.74
CA ILE A 2 -1.79 -2.12 8.32
C ILE A 2 -2.34 -0.71 8.28
N ASP A 3 -1.69 0.18 7.55
CA ASP A 3 -2.24 1.51 7.28
C ASP A 3 -2.78 1.60 5.84
N VAL A 4 -3.77 2.46 5.65
CA VAL A 4 -4.53 2.60 4.41
C VAL A 4 -4.68 4.09 4.13
N ALA A 5 -4.13 4.56 3.01
CA ALA A 5 -4.16 5.97 2.69
C ALA A 5 -4.27 6.22 1.19
N THR A 6 -4.97 7.29 0.82
CA THR A 6 -4.98 7.84 -0.54
C THR A 6 -3.75 8.73 -0.70
N LEU A 7 -2.56 8.13 -0.73
CA LEU A 7 -1.33 8.83 -0.36
C LEU A 7 -0.67 9.56 -1.53
N THR A 8 -0.46 8.87 -2.66
CA THR A 8 0.36 9.44 -3.74
C THR A 8 -0.29 9.40 -5.11
N GLY A 9 -0.18 10.51 -5.85
CA GLY A 9 -0.48 10.52 -7.29
C GLY A 9 0.47 9.60 -8.08
N ALA A 10 1.67 9.34 -7.55
CA ALA A 10 2.64 8.42 -8.15
C ALA A 10 2.12 6.98 -8.20
N CYS A 11 1.38 6.52 -7.18
CA CYS A 11 0.77 5.18 -7.20
C CYS A 11 -0.28 5.05 -8.30
N VAL A 12 -1.03 6.12 -8.59
CA VAL A 12 -1.98 6.16 -9.71
C VAL A 12 -1.25 6.02 -11.05
N ILE A 13 -0.11 6.69 -11.22
CA ILE A 13 0.70 6.57 -12.44
C ILE A 13 1.29 5.15 -12.57
N ALA A 14 1.71 4.55 -11.46
CA ALA A 14 2.36 3.23 -11.46
C ALA A 14 1.38 2.07 -11.70
N LEU A 15 0.20 2.08 -11.05
CA LEU A 15 -0.72 0.93 -11.01
C LEU A 15 -2.14 1.25 -11.55
N GLY A 16 -2.37 2.49 -11.99
CA GLY A 16 -3.65 2.93 -12.52
C GLY A 16 -4.76 2.94 -11.48
N HIS A 17 -5.99 2.74 -11.94
CA HIS A 17 -7.20 2.73 -11.10
C HIS A 17 -7.68 1.33 -10.72
N HIS A 18 -6.89 0.31 -11.05
CA HIS A 18 -7.33 -1.09 -11.00
C HIS A 18 -6.75 -1.83 -9.80
N ILE A 19 -5.52 -1.53 -9.40
CA ILE A 19 -4.77 -2.30 -8.40
C ILE A 19 -4.22 -1.35 -7.33
N THR A 20 -4.40 -1.71 -6.07
CA THR A 20 -3.89 -0.97 -4.91
C THR A 20 -2.38 -1.19 -4.76
N GLY A 21 -1.61 -0.15 -4.43
CA GLY A 21 -0.18 -0.29 -4.15
C GLY A 21 0.06 -0.84 -2.74
N LEU A 22 0.86 -1.90 -2.62
CA LEU A 22 1.23 -2.52 -1.34
C LEU A 22 2.73 -2.38 -1.09
N MET A 23 3.14 -1.89 0.08
CA MET A 23 4.52 -1.96 0.57
C MET A 23 4.52 -2.56 1.97
N ALA A 24 5.59 -3.25 2.37
CA ALA A 24 5.64 -3.89 3.68
C ALA A 24 7.07 -4.11 4.15
N ASN A 25 7.27 -4.06 5.48
CA ASN A 25 8.53 -4.43 6.14
C ASN A 25 8.59 -5.92 6.52
N HIS A 26 7.52 -6.68 6.27
CA HIS A 26 7.40 -8.09 6.65
C HIS A 26 6.81 -8.90 5.49
N ASN A 27 7.62 -9.80 4.91
CA ASN A 27 7.25 -10.59 3.72
C ASN A 27 6.00 -11.48 3.95
N PRO A 28 5.86 -12.24 5.05
CA PRO A 28 4.66 -13.04 5.30
C PRO A 28 3.38 -12.21 5.30
N LEU A 29 3.38 -11.05 5.97
CA LEU A 29 2.21 -10.14 5.97
C LEU A 29 1.90 -9.63 4.56
N ALA A 30 2.91 -9.31 3.76
CA ALA A 30 2.70 -8.91 2.37
C ALA A 30 2.05 -10.04 1.56
N HIS A 31 2.51 -11.28 1.71
CA HIS A 31 1.94 -12.43 0.99
C HIS A 31 0.51 -12.71 1.41
N GLU A 32 0.19 -12.63 2.70
CA GLU A 32 -1.18 -12.79 3.20
C GLU A 32 -2.13 -11.73 2.61
N LEU A 33 -1.68 -10.47 2.51
CA LEU A 33 -2.49 -9.39 1.92
C LEU A 33 -2.67 -9.57 0.42
N ILE A 34 -1.62 -9.99 -0.31
CA ILE A 34 -1.74 -10.29 -1.74
C ILE A 34 -2.73 -11.44 -1.97
N ALA A 35 -2.61 -12.54 -1.23
CA ALA A 35 -3.54 -13.66 -1.32
C ALA A 35 -4.99 -13.25 -1.01
N ALA A 36 -5.21 -12.47 0.06
CA ALA A 36 -6.54 -11.94 0.39
C ALA A 36 -7.09 -11.00 -0.71
N SER A 37 -6.22 -10.22 -1.34
CA SER A 37 -6.58 -9.33 -2.45
C SER A 37 -7.03 -10.11 -3.69
N GLU A 38 -6.45 -11.28 -3.93
CA GLU A 38 -6.83 -12.17 -5.02
C GLU A 38 -8.15 -12.89 -4.73
N GLN A 39 -8.28 -13.45 -3.51
CA GLN A 39 -9.50 -14.12 -3.06
C GLN A 39 -10.73 -13.21 -3.08
N SER A 40 -10.59 -11.96 -2.65
CA SER A 40 -11.69 -10.99 -2.61
C SER A 40 -11.98 -10.32 -3.97
N GLY A 41 -11.09 -10.48 -4.96
CA GLY A 41 -11.13 -9.74 -6.22
C GLY A 41 -10.71 -8.26 -6.08
N ASP A 42 -10.40 -7.78 -4.88
CA ASP A 42 -9.92 -6.42 -4.61
C ASP A 42 -8.39 -6.38 -4.60
N ARG A 43 -7.81 -6.52 -5.80
CA ARG A 43 -6.38 -6.79 -5.97
C ARG A 43 -5.46 -5.66 -5.49
N ALA A 44 -4.36 -6.06 -4.88
CA ALA A 44 -3.20 -5.24 -4.57
C ALA A 44 -1.94 -5.78 -5.28
N TRP A 45 -0.93 -4.95 -5.48
CA TRP A 45 0.37 -5.36 -6.03
C TRP A 45 1.51 -4.78 -5.22
N ARG A 46 2.51 -5.62 -4.94
CA ARG A 46 3.63 -5.24 -4.10
C ARG A 46 4.63 -4.39 -4.85
N LEU A 47 4.95 -3.22 -4.29
CA LEU A 47 6.09 -2.39 -4.65
C LEU A 47 7.25 -2.63 -3.68
N PRO A 48 8.51 -2.48 -4.12
CA PRO A 48 9.66 -2.69 -3.26
C PRO A 48 9.81 -1.56 -2.23
N LEU A 49 10.56 -1.85 -1.17
CA LEU A 49 11.23 -0.86 -0.33
C LEU A 49 12.73 -1.19 -0.39
N GLY A 50 13.58 -0.19 -0.49
CA GLY A 50 15.02 -0.39 -0.66
C GLY A 50 15.83 0.82 -0.21
N ASP A 51 17.10 0.59 0.09
CA ASP A 51 17.99 1.62 0.61
C ASP A 51 18.24 2.74 -0.42
N GLU A 52 18.25 2.42 -1.72
CA GLU A 52 18.40 3.42 -2.78
C GLU A 52 17.25 4.44 -2.81
N TYR A 53 16.06 4.04 -2.36
CA TYR A 53 14.91 4.94 -2.20
C TYR A 53 14.92 5.67 -0.85
N GLN A 54 15.58 5.11 0.17
CA GLN A 54 15.74 5.76 1.47
C GLN A 54 16.70 6.96 1.39
N GLU A 55 17.77 6.85 0.59
CA GLU A 55 18.74 7.94 0.34
C GLU A 55 18.06 9.18 -0.27
N GLN A 56 16.99 8.98 -1.05
CA GLN A 56 16.21 10.09 -1.62
C GLN A 56 15.53 10.97 -0.55
N LEU A 57 15.39 10.48 0.68
CA LEU A 57 14.79 11.19 1.80
C LEU A 57 15.82 11.88 2.70
N GLU A 58 17.10 11.94 2.32
CA GLU A 58 18.11 12.66 3.10
C GLU A 58 17.81 14.17 3.18
N SER A 59 18.19 14.77 4.30
CA SER A 59 18.00 16.21 4.56
C SER A 59 19.22 16.80 5.24
N ASN A 60 19.61 18.01 4.83
CA ASN A 60 20.70 18.76 5.45
C ASN A 60 20.31 19.36 6.82
N PHE A 61 19.04 19.31 7.19
CA PHE A 61 18.50 20.05 8.34
C PHE A 61 17.75 19.17 9.35
N ALA A 62 17.37 17.95 8.98
CA ALA A 62 16.56 17.05 9.80
C ALA A 62 16.94 15.58 9.52
N ASP A 63 16.44 14.66 10.33
CA ASP A 63 16.70 13.21 10.16
C ASP A 63 16.22 12.65 8.80
N MET A 64 15.23 13.31 8.19
CA MET A 64 14.75 13.04 6.84
C MET A 64 13.93 14.20 6.28
N ALA A 65 13.85 14.31 4.96
CA ALA A 65 12.81 15.06 4.27
C ALA A 65 11.51 14.23 4.19
N ASN A 66 10.37 14.92 4.03
CA ASN A 66 9.07 14.26 3.88
C ASN A 66 8.77 13.79 2.44
N ILE A 67 9.59 14.18 1.46
CA ILE A 67 9.45 13.84 0.05
C ILE A 67 10.81 13.48 -0.57
N GLY A 68 10.84 12.48 -1.44
CA GLY A 68 12.05 12.02 -2.16
C GLY A 68 12.14 12.46 -3.63
N GLY A 69 11.30 13.41 -4.04
CA GLY A 69 11.18 13.83 -5.44
C GLY A 69 10.15 13.04 -6.26
N ARG A 70 10.14 13.26 -7.57
CA ARG A 70 9.17 12.62 -8.50
C ARG A 70 9.48 11.14 -8.80
N PRO A 71 10.74 10.73 -9.08
CA PRO A 71 11.06 9.33 -9.34
C PRO A 71 10.71 8.45 -8.15
N GLY A 72 10.00 7.35 -8.37
CA GLY A 72 9.68 6.41 -7.28
C GLY A 72 8.79 7.00 -6.17
N GLY A 73 8.00 8.06 -6.44
CA GLY A 73 7.24 8.79 -5.41
C GLY A 73 6.35 7.93 -4.49
N ALA A 74 5.76 6.83 -5.01
CA ALA A 74 5.00 5.90 -4.18
C ALA A 74 5.90 5.10 -3.22
N ILE A 75 7.06 4.66 -3.72
CA ILE A 75 8.04 3.87 -2.96
C ILE A 75 8.71 4.74 -1.89
N THR A 76 9.10 5.97 -2.21
CA THR A 76 9.72 6.89 -1.24
C THR A 76 8.74 7.28 -0.13
N ALA A 77 7.46 7.46 -0.44
CA ALA A 77 6.43 7.63 0.58
C ALA A 77 6.31 6.40 1.50
N GLY A 78 6.34 5.18 0.93
CA GLY A 78 6.43 3.95 1.71
C GLY A 78 7.70 3.86 2.57
N CYS A 79 8.84 4.30 2.03
CA CYS A 79 10.12 4.37 2.76
C CYS A 79 10.03 5.32 3.95
N PHE A 80 9.44 6.50 3.76
CA PHE A 80 9.17 7.46 4.84
C PHE A 80 8.35 6.80 5.96
N LEU A 81 7.21 6.19 5.63
CA LEU A 81 6.34 5.52 6.62
C LEU A 81 7.07 4.38 7.34
N SER A 82 7.88 3.60 6.64
CA SER A 82 8.61 2.46 7.21
C SER A 82 9.57 2.85 8.35
N ARG A 83 10.05 4.09 8.38
CA ARG A 83 10.92 4.58 9.46
C ARG A 83 10.21 4.65 10.82
N PHE A 84 8.88 4.71 10.82
CA PHE A 84 8.05 4.78 12.03
C PHE A 84 7.49 3.41 12.47
N THR A 85 7.67 2.37 11.66
CA THR A 85 7.00 1.06 11.88
C THR A 85 7.95 -0.07 12.24
N ARG A 86 9.20 0.25 12.57
CA ARG A 86 10.28 -0.73 12.85
C ARG A 86 9.99 -1.70 14.01
N LYS A 87 9.06 -1.36 14.92
CA LYS A 87 8.76 -2.15 16.13
C LYS A 87 7.72 -3.25 15.90
N TYR A 88 7.12 -3.35 14.71
CA TYR A 88 6.05 -4.30 14.43
C TYR A 88 6.00 -4.67 12.94
N ASN A 89 5.41 -5.83 12.65
CA ASN A 89 5.10 -6.23 11.28
C ASN A 89 4.10 -5.24 10.68
N TRP A 90 4.46 -4.65 9.54
CA TRP A 90 3.75 -3.54 8.95
C TRP A 90 3.61 -3.67 7.44
N ALA A 91 2.45 -3.21 6.95
CA ALA A 91 2.15 -3.03 5.55
C ALA A 91 1.39 -1.72 5.33
N HIS A 92 1.61 -1.10 4.18
CA HIS A 92 0.94 0.10 3.70
C HIS A 92 0.19 -0.20 2.42
N LEU A 93 -1.08 0.22 2.37
CA LEU A 93 -1.92 0.20 1.17
C LEU A 93 -2.12 1.63 0.65
N ASP A 94 -1.46 1.97 -0.45
CA ASP A 94 -1.72 3.20 -1.21
C ASP A 94 -2.91 2.99 -2.14
N ILE A 95 -4.04 3.55 -1.74
CA ILE A 95 -5.34 3.42 -2.42
C ILE A 95 -5.71 4.65 -3.26
N ALA A 96 -4.76 5.55 -3.51
CA ALA A 96 -5.01 6.78 -4.26
C ALA A 96 -5.66 6.53 -5.64
N GLY A 97 -5.31 5.42 -6.29
CA GLY A 97 -5.87 5.03 -7.58
C GLY A 97 -7.21 4.31 -7.48
N THR A 98 -7.47 3.60 -6.39
CA THR A 98 -8.54 2.60 -6.30
C THR A 98 -9.73 3.06 -5.48
N ALA A 99 -9.58 4.08 -4.62
CA ALA A 99 -10.59 4.52 -3.67
C ALA A 99 -11.81 5.24 -4.29
N TRP A 100 -11.68 5.85 -5.47
CA TRP A 100 -12.77 6.55 -6.15
C TRP A 100 -12.61 6.55 -7.68
N ARG A 101 -13.68 6.97 -8.37
CA ARG A 101 -13.70 7.23 -9.81
C ARG A 101 -13.95 8.70 -10.11
N SER A 102 -13.51 9.13 -11.29
CA SER A 102 -13.74 10.48 -11.84
C SER A 102 -14.76 10.45 -12.99
N GLY A 103 -15.06 11.61 -13.58
CA GLY A 103 -15.94 11.72 -14.75
C GLY A 103 -17.43 11.57 -14.40
N LYS A 104 -18.23 11.07 -15.35
CA LYS A 104 -19.69 10.99 -15.22
C LYS A 104 -20.14 10.05 -14.09
N ALA A 105 -19.33 9.05 -13.75
CA ALA A 105 -19.58 8.10 -12.67
C ALA A 105 -18.75 8.44 -11.40
N LYS A 106 -18.59 9.73 -11.10
CA LYS A 106 -17.83 10.19 -9.93
C LYS A 106 -18.42 9.63 -8.63
N GLY A 107 -17.60 8.92 -7.86
CA GLY A 107 -18.03 8.30 -6.61
C GLY A 107 -16.93 7.42 -6.00
N ALA A 108 -17.05 7.15 -4.71
CA ALA A 108 -16.17 6.24 -3.99
C ALA A 108 -16.43 4.78 -4.40
N THR A 109 -15.40 3.94 -4.37
CA THR A 109 -15.49 2.51 -4.70
C THR A 109 -15.69 1.63 -3.46
N GLY A 110 -15.37 2.14 -2.27
CA GLY A 110 -15.31 1.35 -1.03
C GLY A 110 -14.05 0.50 -0.88
N ARG A 111 -13.11 0.53 -1.83
CA ARG A 111 -11.85 -0.21 -1.74
C ARG A 111 -10.92 0.42 -0.67
N PRO A 112 -10.18 -0.36 0.14
CA PRO A 112 -9.92 -1.78 -0.03
C PRO A 112 -10.71 -2.68 0.96
N VAL A 113 -11.99 -2.37 1.23
CA VAL A 113 -12.78 -3.06 2.27
C VAL A 113 -12.84 -4.57 2.04
N ALA A 114 -13.04 -5.03 0.80
CA ALA A 114 -13.13 -6.46 0.51
C ALA A 114 -11.81 -7.19 0.76
N LEU A 115 -10.67 -6.59 0.37
CA LEU A 115 -9.33 -7.12 0.68
C LEU A 115 -9.13 -7.27 2.19
N LEU A 116 -9.40 -6.20 2.96
CA LEU A 116 -9.16 -6.20 4.40
C LEU A 116 -10.12 -7.14 5.14
N ALA A 117 -11.38 -7.22 4.72
CA ALA A 117 -12.34 -8.18 5.26
C ALA A 117 -11.87 -9.62 5.02
N GLN A 118 -11.43 -9.94 3.80
CA GLN A 118 -10.91 -11.27 3.47
C GLN A 118 -9.63 -11.60 4.25
N PHE A 119 -8.74 -10.63 4.42
CA PHE A 119 -7.55 -10.81 5.25
C PHE A 119 -7.92 -11.17 6.71
N LEU A 120 -8.91 -10.49 7.29
CA LEU A 120 -9.40 -10.77 8.64
C LEU A 120 -10.12 -12.13 8.73
N LEU A 121 -10.87 -12.53 7.71
CA LEU A 121 -11.49 -13.85 7.61
C LEU A 121 -10.42 -14.96 7.62
N ASN A 122 -9.39 -14.83 6.80
CA ASN A 122 -8.28 -15.80 6.76
C ASN A 122 -7.58 -15.88 8.12
N ARG A 123 -7.37 -14.74 8.79
CA ARG A 123 -6.81 -14.68 10.16
C ARG A 123 -7.72 -15.31 11.22
N ALA A 124 -9.02 -15.34 11.00
CA ALA A 124 -10.00 -15.98 11.87
C ALA A 124 -10.18 -17.49 11.59
N GLY A 125 -9.40 -18.06 10.67
CA GLY A 125 -9.47 -19.49 10.32
C GLY A 125 -10.50 -19.81 9.23
N PHE A 126 -10.76 -18.87 8.32
CA PHE A 126 -11.54 -19.15 7.11
C PHE A 126 -10.78 -20.15 6.22
N ASN A 127 -11.41 -21.28 5.92
CA ASN A 127 -10.79 -22.40 5.21
C ASN A 127 -10.96 -22.31 3.68
N GLY A 128 -11.58 -21.25 3.15
CA GLY A 128 -12.14 -21.27 1.80
C GLY A 128 -13.43 -22.11 1.77
N GLU A 129 -14.37 -21.79 0.89
CA GLU A 129 -15.49 -22.71 0.60
C GLU A 129 -14.97 -23.90 -0.24
N GLU A 130 -14.08 -24.70 0.32
CA GLU A 130 -13.80 -26.07 -0.12
C GLU A 130 -14.53 -27.10 0.76
#